data_AF-A0A356ENJ9-F1
#
_entry.id   AF-A0A356ENJ9-F1
#
_cell.length_a   1.000
_cell.length_b   1.000
_cell.length_c   1.000
_cell.angle_alpha   90.00
_cell.angle_beta   90.00
_cell.angle_gamma   90.00
#
_symmetry.space_group_name_H-M   'P 1'
#
loop_
_entity.id
_entity.type
_entity.pdbx_description
1 polymer ?
#
loop_
_entity_poly.entity_id
_entity_poly.type
_entity_poly.pdbx_seq_one_letter_code
_entity_poly.pdbx_strand_id
1 'polypeptide(L)'
;MAKTSKRSTHEVTLSPRDTRTLGQLKELADGVVTAADKKRDPHMDIPTRALSNVRYSSTKKILEMGANTTRRQLFNLSQAKSFMQTMLVASGTKQLIEQGKTTSIRGLYYLLKHTIEGTRE
;
A
#
# COMPACT_ATOMS: atom_id res chain seq x y z
N MET A 1 22.69 20.33 -5.98
CA MET A 1 23.17 19.10 -6.67
C MET A 1 23.05 17.92 -5.71
N ALA A 2 21.95 17.17 -5.78
CA ALA A 2 21.71 16.02 -4.90
C ALA A 2 22.55 14.83 -5.40
N LYS A 3 23.39 14.28 -4.52
CA LYS A 3 24.22 13.12 -4.81
C LYS A 3 23.32 11.88 -4.94
N THR A 4 23.14 11.39 -6.16
CA THR A 4 22.56 10.06 -6.44
C THR A 4 23.48 9.00 -5.84
N SER A 5 23.12 8.50 -4.67
CA SER A 5 23.80 7.37 -4.03
C SER A 5 23.59 6.11 -4.88
N LYS A 6 24.67 5.53 -5.39
CA LYS A 6 24.70 4.28 -6.15
C LYS A 6 24.00 3.17 -5.34
N ARG A 7 22.85 2.67 -5.82
CA ARG A 7 22.26 1.41 -5.32
C ARG A 7 23.22 0.27 -5.68
N SER A 8 23.85 -0.35 -4.68
CA SER A 8 24.55 -1.61 -4.87
C SER A 8 23.53 -2.67 -5.29
N THR A 9 23.73 -3.23 -6.48
CA THR A 9 22.86 -4.24 -7.07
C THR A 9 23.22 -5.58 -6.43
N HIS A 10 22.66 -5.85 -5.26
CA HIS A 10 22.57 -7.24 -4.80
C HIS A 10 21.45 -7.90 -5.61
N GLU A 11 21.78 -8.93 -6.39
CA GLU A 11 20.77 -9.74 -7.08
C GLU A 11 19.93 -10.46 -6.01
N VAL A 12 18.73 -9.94 -5.78
CA VAL A 12 17.78 -10.52 -4.84
C VAL A 12 16.99 -11.60 -5.59
N THR A 13 17.08 -12.84 -5.14
CA THR A 13 16.24 -13.93 -5.62
C THR A 13 14.81 -13.74 -5.09
N LEU A 14 13.88 -13.36 -5.96
CA LEU A 14 12.48 -13.12 -5.59
C LEU A 14 11.70 -14.44 -5.47
N SER A 15 10.96 -14.59 -4.37
CA SER A 15 10.01 -15.69 -4.21
C SER A 15 8.82 -15.55 -5.18
N PRO A 16 8.13 -16.65 -5.54
CA PRO A 16 6.84 -16.57 -6.25
C PRO A 16 5.82 -15.66 -5.53
N ARG A 17 5.84 -15.64 -4.19
CA ARG A 17 4.99 -14.76 -3.38
C ARG A 17 5.36 -13.29 -3.54
N ASP A 18 6.65 -12.98 -3.61
CA ASP A 18 7.15 -11.62 -3.75
C ASP A 18 6.80 -11.05 -5.12
N THR A 19 6.95 -11.87 -6.16
CA THR A 19 6.55 -11.53 -7.53
C THR A 19 5.06 -11.20 -7.61
N ARG A 20 4.21 -12.03 -6.99
CA ARG A 20 2.77 -11.76 -6.91
C ARG A 20 2.47 -10.45 -6.17
N THR A 21 3.13 -10.23 -5.03
CA THR A 21 2.93 -9.03 -4.21
C THR A 21 3.36 -7.77 -4.97
N LEU A 22 4.48 -7.81 -5.68
CA LEU A 22 4.94 -6.72 -6.55
C LEU A 22 3.94 -6.44 -7.68
N GLY A 23 3.35 -7.47 -8.27
CA GLY A 23 2.27 -7.33 -9.25
C GLY A 23 1.09 -6.54 -8.67
N GLN A 24 0.59 -6.93 -7.51
CA GLN A 24 -0.51 -6.24 -6.84
C GLN A 24 -0.18 -4.79 -6.45
N LEU A 25 1.06 -4.52 -6.03
CA LEU A 25 1.51 -3.16 -5.73
C LEU A 25 1.60 -2.29 -6.99
N LYS A 26 2.00 -2.88 -8.13
CA LYS A 26 2.01 -2.19 -9.43
C LYS A 26 0.59 -1.89 -9.91
N GLU A 27 -0.30 -2.88 -9.91
CA GLU A 27 -1.71 -2.71 -10.28
C GLU A 27 -2.37 -1.59 -9.47
N LEU A 28 -2.07 -1.53 -8.17
CA LEU A 28 -2.54 -0.46 -7.30
C LEU A 28 -2.06 0.92 -7.77
N ALA A 29 -0.76 1.05 -8.07
CA ALA A 29 -0.18 2.29 -8.56
C ALA A 29 -0.72 2.67 -9.94
N ASP A 30 -0.84 1.70 -10.85
CA ASP A 30 -1.36 1.89 -12.20
C ASP A 30 -2.81 2.39 -12.18
N GLY A 31 -3.63 1.89 -11.24
CA GLY A 31 -4.98 2.40 -11.03
C GLY A 31 -5.02 3.87 -10.63
N VAL A 32 -4.10 4.31 -9.78
CA VAL A 32 -3.96 5.71 -9.36
C VAL A 32 -3.47 6.59 -10.52
N VAL A 33 -2.44 6.14 -11.26
CA VAL A 33 -1.89 6.86 -12.43
C VAL A 33 -2.97 7.01 -13.51
N THR A 34 -3.68 5.93 -13.83
CA THR A 34 -4.76 5.95 -14.83
C THR A 34 -5.89 6.90 -14.43
N ALA A 35 -6.23 6.97 -13.14
CA ALA A 35 -7.23 7.92 -12.65
C ALA A 35 -6.75 9.37 -12.82
N ALA A 36 -5.49 9.65 -12.47
CA ALA A 36 -4.89 10.97 -12.62
C ALA A 36 -4.81 11.42 -14.09
N ASP A 37 -4.37 10.53 -15.00
CA ASP A 37 -4.30 10.81 -16.44
C ASP A 37 -5.68 11.15 -17.03
N LYS A 38 -6.72 10.46 -16.55
CA LYS A 38 -8.11 10.70 -16.94
C LYS A 38 -8.73 11.90 -16.23
N LYS A 39 -7.96 12.65 -15.42
CA LYS A 39 -8.43 13.78 -14.59
C LYS A 39 -9.63 13.40 -13.71
N ARG A 40 -9.65 12.15 -13.23
CA ARG A 40 -10.65 11.64 -12.29
C ARG A 40 -10.04 11.54 -10.91
N ASP A 41 -10.88 11.66 -9.90
CA ASP A 41 -10.46 11.55 -8.52
C ASP A 41 -9.87 10.15 -8.24
N PRO A 42 -8.59 10.08 -7.82
CA PRO A 42 -7.98 8.82 -7.44
C PRO A 42 -8.71 8.24 -6.24
N HIS A 43 -9.00 6.94 -6.31
CA HIS A 43 -9.67 6.22 -5.25
C HIS A 43 -9.14 4.79 -5.14
N MET A 44 -9.32 4.21 -3.96
CA MET A 44 -9.00 2.82 -3.65
C MET A 44 -10.20 2.17 -2.96
N ASP A 45 -10.58 0.98 -3.42
CA ASP A 45 -11.64 0.20 -2.79
C ASP A 45 -11.05 -0.73 -1.72
N ILE A 46 -11.58 -0.67 -0.50
CA ILE A 46 -11.09 -1.41 0.67
C ILE A 46 -12.25 -2.19 1.28
N PRO A 47 -12.06 -3.47 1.66
CA PRO A 47 -13.13 -4.25 2.26
C PRO A 47 -13.68 -3.58 3.53
N THR A 48 -15.00 -3.43 3.59
CA THR A 48 -15.68 -2.78 4.71
C THR A 48 -15.60 -3.67 5.95
N ARG A 49 -14.93 -3.22 7.00
CA ARG A 49 -14.83 -3.94 8.29
C ARG A 49 -16.03 -3.65 9.20
N ALA A 50 -17.19 -4.16 8.82
CA ALA A 50 -18.43 -4.11 9.61
C ALA A 50 -18.99 -5.53 9.80
N LEU A 51 -19.74 -5.76 10.88
CA LEU A 51 -20.35 -7.08 11.17
C LEU A 51 -21.24 -7.59 10.03
N SER A 52 -21.91 -6.68 9.31
CA SER A 52 -22.72 -7.01 8.13
C SER A 52 -21.92 -7.55 6.94
N ASN A 53 -20.60 -7.37 6.92
CA ASN A 53 -19.70 -7.80 5.86
C ASN A 53 -18.69 -8.85 6.35
N VAL A 54 -19.01 -9.58 7.41
CA VAL A 54 -18.19 -10.69 7.91
C VAL A 54 -19.00 -11.97 7.82
N ARG A 55 -18.40 -13.04 7.28
CA ARG A 55 -19.02 -14.36 7.19
C ARG A 55 -18.10 -15.42 7.78
N TYR A 56 -18.66 -16.35 8.53
CA TYR A 56 -17.89 -17.48 9.04
C TYR A 56 -17.71 -18.54 7.95
N SER A 57 -16.46 -18.90 7.68
CA SER A 57 -16.11 -19.99 6.78
C SER A 57 -15.93 -21.27 7.59
N SER A 58 -16.89 -22.19 7.50
CA SER A 58 -16.86 -23.47 8.22
C SER A 58 -15.69 -24.35 7.79
N THR A 59 -15.30 -24.29 6.52
CA THR A 59 -14.17 -25.06 5.96
C THR A 59 -12.84 -24.60 6.54
N LYS A 60 -12.59 -23.28 6.57
CA LYS A 60 -11.32 -22.73 7.05
C LYS A 60 -11.32 -22.43 8.55
N LYS A 61 -12.49 -22.53 9.21
CA LYS A 61 -12.72 -22.19 10.62
C LYS A 61 -12.31 -20.76 10.98
N ILE A 62 -12.40 -19.83 10.03
CA ILE A 62 -12.05 -18.41 10.23
C ILE A 62 -13.18 -17.50 9.76
N LEU A 63 -13.19 -16.28 10.28
CA LEU A 63 -14.03 -15.19 9.78
C LEU A 63 -13.40 -14.61 8.52
N GLU A 64 -14.17 -14.59 7.43
CA GLU A 64 -13.78 -14.01 6.16
C GLU A 64 -14.53 -12.70 5.91
N MET A 65 -13.84 -11.77 5.26
CA MET A 65 -14.46 -10.53 4.77
C MET A 65 -15.38 -10.85 3.58
N GLY A 66 -16.56 -10.26 3.56
CA GLY A 66 -17.47 -10.31 2.42
C GLY A 66 -17.07 -9.37 1.28
N ALA A 67 -17.91 -9.32 0.24
CA ALA A 67 -17.64 -8.58 -0.99
C ALA A 67 -17.84 -7.06 -0.88
N ASN A 68 -18.43 -6.55 0.21
CA ASN A 68 -18.68 -5.13 0.32
C ASN A 68 -17.37 -4.37 0.53
N THR A 69 -17.14 -3.38 -0.31
CA THR A 69 -15.98 -2.49 -0.23
C THR A 69 -16.41 -1.06 -0.01
N THR A 70 -15.65 -0.35 0.83
CA THR A 70 -15.75 1.09 0.99
C THR A 70 -14.68 1.75 0.13
N ARG A 71 -15.10 2.74 -0.66
CA ARG A 71 -14.20 3.55 -1.46
C ARG A 71 -13.51 4.61 -0.60
N ARG A 72 -12.20 4.69 -0.69
CA ARG A 72 -11.38 5.79 -0.15
C ARG A 72 -10.97 6.72 -1.27
N GLN A 73 -11.41 7.96 -1.22
CA GLN A 73 -11.08 8.99 -2.20
C GLN A 73 -9.95 9.88 -1.68
N LEU A 74 -9.05 10.29 -2.58
CA LEU A 74 -7.97 11.21 -2.23
C LEU A 74 -8.49 12.61 -1.83
N PHE A 75 -9.47 13.15 -2.57
CA PHE A 75 -9.99 14.51 -2.37
C PHE A 75 -11.05 14.64 -1.27
N ASN A 76 -11.34 13.56 -0.54
CA ASN A 76 -12.20 13.63 0.64
C ASN A 76 -11.34 13.89 1.88
N LEU A 77 -11.54 15.03 2.56
CA LEU A 77 -10.76 15.47 3.71
C LEU A 77 -10.60 14.38 4.80
N SER A 78 -11.68 13.66 5.10
CA SER A 78 -11.68 12.61 6.14
C SER A 78 -10.93 11.34 5.74
N GLN A 79 -10.74 11.12 4.43
CA GLN A 79 -10.16 9.89 3.87
C GLN A 79 -8.76 10.11 3.28
N ALA A 80 -8.41 11.36 2.94
CA ALA A 80 -7.17 11.76 2.29
C ALA A 80 -5.94 11.24 3.04
N LYS A 81 -5.91 11.42 4.37
CA LYS A 81 -4.81 10.95 5.23
C LYS A 81 -4.62 9.43 5.12
N SER A 82 -5.69 8.66 5.23
CA SER A 82 -5.63 7.20 5.12
C SER A 82 -5.26 6.73 3.72
N PHE A 83 -5.70 7.43 2.68
CA PHE A 83 -5.30 7.15 1.30
C PHE A 83 -3.79 7.33 1.12
N MET A 84 -3.25 8.50 1.51
CA MET A 84 -1.82 8.82 1.40
C MET A 84 -0.96 7.85 2.22
N GLN A 85 -1.37 7.53 3.46
CA GLN A 85 -0.68 6.54 4.29
C GLN A 85 -0.62 5.17 3.62
N THR A 86 -1.69 4.75 2.94
CA THR A 86 -1.69 3.46 2.24
C THR A 86 -0.71 3.46 1.06
N MET A 87 -0.62 4.57 0.32
CA MET A 87 0.37 4.74 -0.75
C MET A 87 1.81 4.71 -0.21
N LEU A 88 2.06 5.35 0.92
CA LEU A 88 3.38 5.37 1.55
C LEU A 88 3.81 3.96 2.00
N VAL A 89 2.89 3.23 2.64
CA VAL A 89 3.14 1.83 3.04
C VAL A 89 3.40 0.96 1.82
N ALA A 90 2.64 1.10 0.74
CA ALA A 90 2.85 0.37 -0.51
C ALA A 90 4.23 0.65 -1.15
N SER A 91 4.69 1.90 -1.11
CA SER A 91 6.03 2.27 -1.58
C SER A 91 7.12 1.66 -0.70
N GLY A 92 6.97 1.72 0.63
CA GLY A 92 7.91 1.12 1.58
C GLY A 92 8.02 -0.40 1.43
N THR A 93 6.90 -1.11 1.26
CA THR A 93 6.89 -2.56 1.06
C THR A 93 7.53 -2.96 -0.27
N LYS A 94 7.28 -2.21 -1.35
CA LYS A 94 7.97 -2.41 -2.63
C LYS A 94 9.49 -2.33 -2.46
N GLN A 95 9.99 -1.29 -1.77
CA GLN A 95 11.43 -1.11 -1.55
C GLN A 95 12.05 -2.25 -0.75
N LEU A 96 11.33 -2.79 0.24
CA LEU A 96 11.80 -3.92 1.05
C LEU A 96 11.88 -5.20 0.22
N ILE A 97 10.88 -5.46 -0.63
CA ILE A 97 10.88 -6.61 -1.53
C ILE A 97 12.04 -6.51 -2.54
N GLU A 98 12.24 -5.34 -3.16
CA GLU A 98 13.37 -5.10 -4.08
C GLU A 98 14.74 -5.31 -3.42
N GLN A 99 14.84 -5.04 -2.11
CA GLN A 99 16.08 -5.23 -1.33
C GLN A 99 16.21 -6.64 -0.75
N GLY A 100 15.20 -7.51 -0.90
CA GLY A 100 15.19 -8.84 -0.27
C GLY A 100 15.19 -8.79 1.26
N LYS A 101 14.73 -7.67 1.85
CA LYS A 101 14.73 -7.46 3.30
C LYS A 101 13.32 -7.59 3.86
N THR A 102 13.25 -8.13 5.07
CA THR A 102 12.02 -8.15 5.86
C THR A 102 12.13 -7.16 7.02
N THR A 103 11.00 -6.59 7.43
CA THR A 103 10.93 -5.71 8.59
C THR A 103 9.66 -5.98 9.40
N SER A 104 9.68 -5.58 10.67
CA SER A 104 8.47 -5.62 11.50
C SER A 104 7.55 -4.44 11.17
N ILE A 105 6.27 -4.55 11.53
CA ILE A 105 5.30 -3.46 11.33
C ILE A 105 5.76 -2.16 12.03
N ARG A 106 6.41 -2.28 13.20
CA ARG A 106 7.01 -1.12 13.90
C ARG A 106 8.24 -0.57 13.17
N GLY A 107 9.09 -1.45 12.64
CA GLY A 107 10.24 -1.06 11.82
C GLY A 107 9.79 -0.28 10.59
N LEU A 108 8.73 -0.75 9.90
CA LEU A 108 8.11 -0.04 8.79
C LEU A 108 7.52 1.31 9.22
N TYR A 109 6.83 1.36 10.36
CA TYR A 109 6.31 2.62 10.90
C TYR A 109 7.41 3.68 11.10
N TYR A 110 8.55 3.30 11.72
CA TYR A 110 9.65 4.23 11.91
C TYR A 110 10.36 4.57 10.60
N LEU A 111 10.48 3.60 9.69
CA LEU A 111 11.09 3.83 8.39
C LEU A 111 10.28 4.85 7.60
N LEU A 112 8.95 4.80 7.66
CA LEU A 112 8.06 5.72 6.95
C LEU A 112 7.78 7.03 7.71
N LYS A 113 8.34 7.19 8.91
CA LYS A 113 8.17 8.41 9.70
C LYS A 113 9.04 9.51 9.09
N HIS A 114 8.46 10.21 8.13
CA HIS A 114 9.07 11.34 7.46
C HIS A 114 8.17 12.54 7.63
N THR A 115 8.78 13.69 7.88
CA THR A 115 8.07 14.96 7.92
C THR A 115 7.86 15.44 6.50
N ILE A 116 6.66 15.91 6.17
CA ILE A 116 6.45 16.60 4.88
C ILE A 116 7.16 17.96 4.96
N GLU A 117 8.02 18.25 3.98
CA GLU A 117 8.79 19.50 3.92
C GLU A 117 7.87 20.72 4.03
N GLY A 118 8.11 21.59 5.02
CA GLY A 118 7.28 22.77 5.30
C GLY A 118 6.14 22.55 6.30
N THR A 119 5.95 21.34 6.81
CA THR A 119 4.97 21.01 7.86
C THR A 119 5.65 20.37 9.06
N ARG A 120 5.05 20.45 10.25
CA ARG A 120 5.55 19.83 11.49
C ARG A 120 4.94 18.45 11.77
N GLU A 121 4.30 17.86 10.76
CA GLU A 121 3.66 16.54 10.81
C GLU A 121 4.44 15.46 10.06
#